data_AF-A0A7K2MNE8-F1
#
_entry.id   AF-A0A7K2MNE8-F1
#
_cell.length_a   1.000
_cell.length_b   1.000
_cell.length_c   1.000
_cell.angle_alpha   90.00
_cell.angle_beta   90.00
_cell.angle_gamma   90.00
#
_symmetry.space_group_name_H-M   'P 1'
#
loop_
_entity.id
_entity.type
_entity.pdbx_description
1 polymer ?
#
loop_
_entity_poly.entity_id
_entity_poly.type
_entity_poly.pdbx_seq_one_letter_code
_entity_poly.pdbx_strand_id
1 'polypeptide(L)'
;MTPAPTARPGLYPCEIGHIRLDPVRYTLRHRTYMWLVDLDHLPEPPRPLRPLAGFRARDHFTGDAPSLRAGLERFLASRGVDLA
;
A
#
# COMPACT_ATOMS: atom_id res chain seq x y z
N MET A 1 16.65 -7.26 -20.57
CA MET A 1 15.86 -6.74 -19.44
C MET A 1 14.41 -7.12 -19.70
N THR A 2 13.93 -8.21 -19.09
CA THR A 2 12.54 -8.68 -19.32
C THR A 2 11.60 -7.72 -18.61
N PRO A 3 10.63 -7.10 -19.29
CA PRO A 3 9.67 -6.23 -18.61
C PRO A 3 8.91 -7.09 -17.58
N ALA A 4 8.88 -6.61 -16.34
CA ALA A 4 8.06 -7.23 -15.30
C ALA A 4 6.61 -7.27 -15.80
N PRO A 5 5.85 -8.36 -15.53
CA PRO A 5 4.45 -8.40 -15.89
C PRO A 5 3.74 -7.19 -15.25
N THR A 6 3.10 -6.36 -16.07
CA THR A 6 2.31 -5.24 -15.59
C THR A 6 1.08 -5.80 -14.88
N ALA A 7 1.18 -5.90 -13.56
CA ALA A 7 0.04 -6.31 -12.75
C ALA A 7 -1.07 -5.27 -12.93
N ARG A 8 -2.22 -5.73 -13.43
CA ARG A 8 -3.37 -4.85 -13.64
C ARG A 8 -3.85 -4.37 -12.26
N PRO A 9 -3.98 -3.06 -12.01
CA PRO A 9 -4.47 -2.58 -10.74
C PRO A 9 -5.84 -3.19 -10.42
N GLY A 10 -6.03 -3.66 -9.19
CA GLY A 10 -7.24 -4.41 -8.86
C GLY A 10 -7.34 -4.77 -7.40
N LEU A 11 -8.59 -4.94 -6.95
CA LEU A 11 -8.88 -5.48 -5.64
C LEU A 11 -8.75 -7.00 -5.69
N TYR A 12 -8.11 -7.58 -4.68
CA TYR A 12 -8.05 -9.02 -4.49
C TYR A 12 -8.52 -9.38 -3.08
N PRO A 13 -9.24 -10.50 -2.91
CA PRO A 13 -9.65 -10.97 -1.60
C PRO A 13 -8.44 -11.43 -0.81
N CYS A 14 -8.38 -11.10 0.48
CA CYS A 14 -7.39 -11.63 1.40
C CYS A 14 -8.02 -11.97 2.75
N GLU A 15 -7.32 -12.82 3.49
CA GLU A 15 -7.63 -13.09 4.89
C GLU A 15 -6.43 -12.67 5.74
N ILE A 16 -6.66 -11.75 6.67
CA ILE A 16 -5.63 -11.24 7.57
C ILE A 16 -5.83 -11.86 8.94
N GLY A 17 -4.76 -12.48 9.45
CA GLY A 17 -4.69 -13.00 10.81
C GLY A 17 -3.83 -12.11 11.69
N HIS A 18 -4.38 -11.64 12.80
CA HIS A 18 -3.65 -10.96 13.86
C HIS A 18 -3.53 -11.87 15.07
N ILE A 19 -2.30 -12.11 15.51
CA ILE A 19 -2.01 -12.80 16.77
C ILE A 19 -1.45 -11.74 17.71
N ARG A 20 -2.15 -11.51 18.82
CA ARG A 20 -1.69 -10.66 19.92
C ARG A 20 -1.31 -11.59 21.07
N LEU A 21 -0.09 -11.41 21.58
CA LEU A 21 0.47 -12.26 22.63
C LEU A 21 0.36 -11.65 24.02
N ASP A 22 0.16 -10.34 24.12
CA ASP A 22 0.09 -9.57 25.37
C ASP A 22 -0.86 -8.36 25.20
N PRO A 23 -1.58 -7.90 26.25
CA PRO A 23 -1.66 -8.46 27.62
C PRO A 23 -2.53 -9.70 27.74
N VAL A 24 -3.34 -10.01 26.72
CA VAL A 24 -4.14 -11.24 26.64
C VAL A 24 -3.86 -11.89 25.30
N ARG A 25 -3.60 -13.20 25.30
CA ARG A 25 -3.38 -13.95 24.07
C ARG A 25 -4.71 -14.13 23.33
N TYR A 26 -4.84 -13.51 22.17
CA TYR A 26 -5.99 -13.73 21.28
C TYR A 26 -5.58 -13.72 19.82
N THR A 27 -6.40 -14.38 19.01
CA THR A 27 -6.25 -14.43 17.56
C THR A 27 -7.51 -13.87 16.92
N LEU A 28 -7.34 -12.91 16.02
CA LEU A 28 -8.40 -12.35 15.19
C LEU A 28 -8.11 -12.70 13.73
N ARG A 29 -9.11 -13.19 13.01
CA ARG A 29 -9.04 -13.38 11.55
C ARG A 29 -10.17 -12.60 10.92
N HIS A 30 -9.87 -11.85 9.88
CA HIS A 30 -10.90 -11.17 9.10
C HIS A 30 -10.61 -11.25 7.61
N ARG A 31 -11.69 -11.34 6.84
CA ARG A 31 -11.63 -11.29 5.38
C ARG A 31 -11.74 -9.83 4.98
N THR A 32 -10.88 -9.40 4.07
CA THR A 32 -10.89 -8.05 3.53
C THR A 32 -10.48 -8.08 2.06
N TYR A 33 -10.52 -6.92 1.42
CA TYR A 33 -9.92 -6.70 0.12
C TYR A 33 -8.66 -5.87 0.27
N MET A 34 -7.63 -6.23 -0.47
CA MET A 34 -6.43 -5.41 -0.65
C MET A 34 -6.41 -4.89 -2.08
N TRP A 35 -5.80 -3.72 -2.27
CA TRP A 35 -5.72 -3.09 -3.58
C TRP A 35 -4.29 -3.16 -4.10
N LEU A 36 -4.08 -3.94 -5.18
CA LEU A 36 -2.84 -3.91 -5.94
C LEU A 36 -2.85 -2.70 -6.87
N VAL A 37 -1.84 -1.85 -6.78
CA VAL A 37 -1.74 -0.59 -7.54
C VAL A 37 -0.32 -0.38 -8.06
N ASP A 38 -0.22 0.34 -9.17
CA ASP A 38 1.03 0.94 -9.62
C ASP A 38 1.18 2.31 -8.93
N LEU A 39 2.34 2.58 -8.33
CA LEU A 39 2.61 3.86 -7.66
C LEU A 39 2.85 5.01 -8.64
N ASP A 40 3.22 4.71 -9.89
CA ASP A 40 3.31 5.70 -10.98
C ASP A 40 1.93 6.06 -11.54
N HIS A 41 0.99 5.11 -11.47
CA HIS A 41 -0.35 5.22 -12.05
C HIS A 41 -1.40 4.83 -11.02
N LEU A 42 -1.48 5.61 -9.93
CA LEU A 42 -2.43 5.36 -8.86
C LEU A 42 -3.87 5.45 -9.39
N PRO A 43 -4.74 4.49 -9.03
CA PRO A 43 -6.13 4.51 -9.47
C PRO A 43 -6.90 5.62 -8.76
N GLU A 44 -7.67 6.38 -9.53
CA GLU A 44 -8.56 7.41 -9.01
C GLU A 44 -10.00 6.90 -8.95
N PRO A 45 -10.62 6.85 -7.76
CA PRO A 45 -12.04 6.51 -7.66
C PRO A 45 -12.93 7.53 -8.39
N PRO A 46 -14.13 7.11 -8.83
CA PRO A 46 -15.14 8.02 -9.34
C PRO A 46 -15.40 9.17 -8.35
N ARG A 47 -15.68 10.37 -8.86
CA ARG A 47 -15.85 11.59 -8.06
C ARG A 47 -16.65 11.44 -6.75
N PRO A 48 -17.82 10.78 -6.71
CA PRO A 48 -18.58 10.63 -5.46
C PRO A 48 -17.88 9.75 -4.41
N LEU A 49 -16.98 8.85 -4.81
CA LEU A 49 -16.24 7.95 -3.92
C LEU A 49 -14.88 8.50 -3.47
N ARG A 50 -14.35 9.53 -4.13
CA ARG A 50 -13.07 10.17 -3.77
C ARG A 50 -12.92 10.64 -2.32
N PRO A 51 -13.96 11.13 -1.61
CA PRO A 51 -13.80 11.46 -0.20
C PRO A 51 -13.64 10.22 0.69
N LEU A 52 -14.14 9.06 0.25
CA LEU A 52 -14.14 7.81 1.02
C LEU A 52 -12.95 6.91 0.72
N ALA A 53 -12.41 6.98 -0.50
CA ALA A 53 -11.30 6.16 -0.95
C ALA A 53 -10.32 6.98 -1.77
N GLY A 54 -9.02 6.84 -1.49
CA GLY A 54 -7.96 7.50 -2.24
C GLY A 54 -6.60 7.32 -1.59
N PHE A 55 -5.56 7.64 -2.35
CA PHE A 55 -4.16 7.53 -1.92
C PHE A 55 -3.60 8.94 -1.74
N ARG A 56 -3.12 9.27 -0.55
CA ARG A 56 -2.45 10.54 -0.27
C ARG A 56 -1.07 10.28 0.28
N ALA A 57 -0.05 10.94 -0.29
CA ALA A 57 1.34 10.77 0.16
C ALA A 57 1.51 11.06 1.65
N ARG A 58 0.81 12.07 2.18
CA ARG A 58 0.84 12.44 3.59
C ARG A 58 0.39 11.35 4.57
N ASP A 59 -0.43 10.40 4.10
CA ASP A 59 -0.98 9.32 4.93
C ASP A 59 0.00 8.12 4.98
N HIS A 60 1.15 8.21 4.31
CA HIS A 60 2.11 7.11 4.12
C HIS A 60 3.55 7.52 4.50
N PHE A 61 4.35 6.56 4.95
CA PHE A 61 5.74 6.76 5.41
C PHE A 61 5.83 7.87 6.46
N THR A 62 6.68 8.87 6.23
CA THR A 62 6.86 10.09 7.04
C THR A 62 5.87 11.20 6.68
N GLY A 63 5.13 11.05 5.58
CA GLY A 63 4.10 11.99 5.15
C GLY A 63 4.59 13.33 4.59
N ASP A 64 5.91 13.53 4.49
CA ASP A 64 6.58 14.74 3.97
C ASP A 64 7.00 14.63 2.50
N ALA A 65 6.91 13.43 1.91
CA ALA A 65 7.22 13.20 0.51
C ALA A 65 6.10 13.71 -0.43
N PRO A 66 6.44 14.20 -1.63
CA PRO A 66 5.46 14.72 -2.58
C PRO A 66 4.60 13.61 -3.25
N SER A 67 5.01 12.34 -3.18
CA SER A 67 4.29 11.19 -3.73
C SER A 67 4.56 9.92 -2.92
N LEU A 68 3.72 8.89 -3.09
CA LEU A 68 3.95 7.57 -2.47
C LEU A 68 5.25 6.93 -2.98
N ARG A 69 5.54 7.05 -4.28
CA ARG A 69 6.79 6.58 -4.89
C ARG A 69 8.01 7.24 -4.25
N ALA A 70 8.01 8.57 -4.12
CA ALA A 70 9.14 9.28 -3.51
C ALA A 70 9.32 8.92 -2.03
N GLY A 71 8.23 8.68 -1.29
CA GLY A 71 8.28 8.18 0.08
C GLY A 71 8.89 6.78 0.16
N LEU A 72 8.50 5.88 -0.75
CA LEU A 72 9.04 4.52 -0.86
C LEU A 72 10.52 4.54 -1.19
N GLU A 73 10.94 5.33 -2.17
CA GLU A 73 12.35 5.47 -2.57
C GLU A 73 13.21 5.93 -1.40
N ARG A 74 12.80 6.97 -0.66
CA ARG A 74 13.51 7.44 0.53
C ARG A 74 13.62 6.36 1.61
N PHE A 75 12.52 5.65 1.84
CA PHE A 75 12.47 4.58 2.83
C PHE A 75 13.41 3.42 2.46
N LEU A 76 13.43 3.01 1.19
CA LEU A 76 14.32 1.96 0.70
C LEU A 76 15.78 2.40 0.72
N ALA A 77 16.07 3.63 0.30
CA ALA A 77 17.41 4.20 0.34
C ALA A 77 17.98 4.24 1.77
N SER A 78 17.15 4.56 2.77
CA SER A 78 17.56 4.51 4.19
C SER A 78 17.97 3.11 4.69
N ARG A 79 17.69 2.07 3.90
CA ARG A 79 18.06 0.67 4.16
C ARG A 79 19.07 0.13 3.16
N GLY A 80 19.66 0.98 2.33
CA GLY A 80 20.64 0.59 1.31
C GLY A 80 20.04 -0.16 0.13
N VAL A 81 18.73 -0.01 -0.13
CA VAL A 81 18.06 -0.57 -1.30
C VAL A 81 17.76 0.54 -2.30
N ASP A 82 18.25 0.39 -3.53
CA ASP A 82 17.99 1.29 -4.64
C ASP A 82 16.97 0.67 -5.61
N LEU A 83 16.07 1.50 -6.14
CA LEU A 83 15.10 1.09 -7.16
C LEU A 83 15.70 1.44 -8.53
N ALA A 84 16.19 0.42 -9.24
CA ALA A 84 16.77 0.52 -10.57
C ALA A 84 15.76 0.83 -11.68
#